data_AF-A0A2V3IQ05-F1
#
_entry.id   AF-A0A2V3IQ05-F1
#
_cell.length_a   1.000
_cell.length_b   1.000
_cell.length_c   1.000
_cell.angle_alpha   90.00
_cell.angle_beta   90.00
_cell.angle_gamma   90.00
#
_symmetry.space_group_name_H-M   'P 1'
#
loop_
_entity.id
_entity.type
_entity.pdbx_description
1 polymer ?
#
loop_
_entity_poly.entity_id
_entity_poly.type
_entity_poly.pdbx_seq_one_letter_code
_entity_poly.pdbx_strand_id
1 'polypeptide(L)'
;MRAFVASVFLLLCAATSASGLPSFPVNALLGKLPSVARNGLTGDSCKNNSDCSDGRKCLLTNTVTEVECADKADTIGCECRKSEMKDCSRSSDCEDGEICVDSSNTSSQPFCFSKKAAAKDDELTPVDGPTAPNASPAAQTSDVCIAARSLAHLSQRDLVYARHRVARVLCDSSGSCATPGHIVLFHGVPMMMTSYCEAVSCVAKIMHVNSPRYTRAVRVPSLTDGLQFTAFAARYQTTTEEHLLATAIRLGL
;
A
#
# COMPACT_ATOMS: atom_id res chain seq x y z
N MET A 1 -32.90 -2.47 -59.17
CA MET A 1 -33.38 -3.74 -58.57
C MET A 1 -32.88 -3.75 -57.13
N ARG A 2 -33.75 -3.44 -56.14
CA ARG A 2 -34.27 -4.36 -55.08
C ARG A 2 -33.12 -5.00 -54.26
N ALA A 3 -33.01 -4.97 -52.93
CA ALA A 3 -33.89 -4.63 -51.78
C ALA A 3 -32.99 -4.33 -50.55
N PHE A 4 -33.29 -3.34 -49.69
CA PHE A 4 -33.99 -3.46 -48.38
C PHE A 4 -33.86 -4.79 -47.64
N VAL A 5 -33.15 -4.80 -46.50
CA VAL A 5 -33.58 -5.46 -45.24
C VAL A 5 -33.05 -4.66 -44.05
N ALA A 6 -33.98 -4.21 -43.21
CA ALA A 6 -33.76 -3.67 -41.86
C ALA A 6 -34.16 -4.75 -40.83
N SER A 7 -33.50 -4.75 -39.65
CA SER A 7 -33.95 -5.36 -38.38
C SER A 7 -32.93 -4.92 -37.32
N VAL A 8 -33.13 -3.85 -36.53
CA VAL A 8 -34.05 -3.71 -35.37
C VAL A 8 -34.02 -4.93 -34.45
N PHE A 9 -33.16 -4.88 -33.44
CA PHE A 9 -33.30 -5.67 -32.22
C PHE A 9 -33.61 -4.72 -31.07
N LEU A 10 -34.90 -4.61 -30.76
CA LEU A 10 -35.43 -4.12 -29.49
C LEU A 10 -35.22 -5.23 -28.45
N LEU A 11 -34.47 -4.98 -27.38
CA LEU A 11 -34.50 -5.83 -26.18
C LEU A 11 -35.40 -5.14 -25.15
N LEU A 12 -36.58 -5.72 -24.92
CA LEU A 12 -37.49 -5.36 -23.84
C LEU A 12 -36.92 -5.86 -22.49
N CYS A 13 -36.89 -4.97 -21.49
CA CYS A 13 -36.85 -5.35 -20.08
C CYS A 13 -38.22 -5.92 -19.68
N ALA A 14 -38.28 -7.22 -19.41
CA ALA A 14 -39.41 -7.82 -18.70
C ALA A 14 -39.11 -7.79 -17.19
N ALA A 15 -39.94 -7.07 -16.44
CA ALA A 15 -40.00 -7.13 -14.99
C ALA A 15 -40.94 -8.28 -14.59
N THR A 16 -40.41 -9.29 -13.89
CA THR A 16 -41.22 -10.30 -13.20
C THR A 16 -41.10 -10.11 -11.71
N SER A 17 -42.17 -9.57 -11.14
CA SER A 17 -42.52 -9.60 -9.73
C SER A 17 -42.84 -11.03 -9.29
N ALA A 18 -42.08 -11.55 -8.32
CA ALA A 18 -42.43 -12.75 -7.56
C ALA A 18 -42.19 -12.49 -6.08
N SER A 19 -43.29 -12.33 -5.37
CA SER A 19 -43.41 -12.29 -3.92
C SER A 19 -43.13 -13.67 -3.32
N GLY A 20 -42.03 -13.77 -2.56
CA GLY A 20 -41.74 -14.91 -1.68
C GLY A 20 -41.23 -14.37 -0.35
N LEU A 21 -42.04 -14.47 0.70
CA LEU A 21 -41.67 -14.13 2.08
C LEU A 21 -40.83 -15.27 2.67
N PRO A 22 -39.56 -15.04 3.05
CA PRO A 22 -38.88 -15.93 3.98
C PRO A 22 -39.29 -15.58 5.41
N SER A 23 -39.81 -16.59 6.12
CA SER A 23 -40.00 -16.60 7.56
C SER A 23 -38.65 -16.46 8.27
N PHE A 24 -38.43 -15.33 8.95
CA PHE A 24 -37.25 -15.09 9.76
C PHE A 24 -37.41 -15.73 11.15
N PRO A 25 -36.40 -16.50 11.63
CA PRO A 25 -36.36 -16.94 13.02
C PRO A 25 -36.07 -15.73 13.93
N VAL A 26 -37.01 -15.48 14.86
CA VAL A 26 -36.89 -14.51 15.94
C VAL A 26 -35.99 -15.13 17.02
N ASN A 27 -34.67 -15.06 16.85
CA ASN A 27 -33.70 -15.32 17.91
C ASN A 27 -32.28 -14.91 17.46
N ALA A 28 -31.90 -13.66 17.74
CA ALA A 28 -30.52 -13.22 17.99
C ALA A 28 -30.46 -11.67 18.02
N LEU A 29 -31.10 -11.06 19.01
CA LEU A 29 -30.87 -9.67 19.40
C LEU A 29 -30.23 -9.64 20.80
N LEU A 30 -29.13 -10.38 20.99
CA LEU A 30 -28.13 -9.93 21.94
C LEU A 30 -27.29 -8.90 21.18
N GLY A 31 -27.71 -7.64 21.30
CA GLY A 31 -26.93 -6.50 20.82
C GLY A 31 -25.52 -6.61 21.41
N LYS A 32 -24.54 -6.67 20.51
CA LYS A 32 -23.12 -6.55 20.83
C LYS A 32 -22.96 -5.23 21.58
N LEU A 33 -22.84 -5.30 22.91
CA LEU A 33 -22.62 -4.14 23.74
C LEU A 33 -21.40 -3.39 23.19
N PRO A 34 -21.40 -2.05 23.19
CA PRO A 34 -20.25 -1.28 22.73
C PRO A 34 -19.03 -1.76 23.50
N SER A 35 -18.05 -2.30 22.77
CA SER A 35 -16.75 -2.68 23.30
C SER A 35 -16.16 -1.44 23.97
N VAL A 36 -16.19 -1.42 25.30
CA VAL A 36 -15.54 -0.38 26.09
C VAL A 36 -14.07 -0.46 25.73
N ALA A 37 -13.51 0.63 25.21
CA ALA A 37 -12.10 0.70 24.84
C ALA A 37 -11.26 0.37 26.09
N ARG A 38 -10.74 -0.86 26.15
CA ARG A 38 -9.83 -1.30 27.20
C ARG A 38 -8.45 -0.72 26.89
N ASN A 39 -7.84 -0.10 27.89
CA ASN A 39 -6.45 0.34 27.85
C ASN A 39 -5.57 -0.69 28.58
N GLY A 40 -4.27 -0.65 28.34
CA GLY A 40 -3.30 -1.52 29.00
C GLY A 40 -3.20 -2.90 28.36
N LEU A 41 -3.57 -3.00 27.08
CA LEU A 41 -3.41 -4.21 26.27
C LEU A 41 -1.98 -4.30 25.73
N THR A 42 -1.65 -5.41 25.07
CA THR A 42 -0.29 -5.65 24.58
C THR A 42 0.13 -4.57 23.56
N GLY A 43 1.25 -3.89 23.80
CA GLY A 43 1.74 -2.78 22.98
C GLY A 43 1.17 -1.40 23.32
N ASP A 44 0.21 -1.31 24.24
CA ASP A 44 -0.24 -0.01 24.72
C ASP A 44 0.86 0.65 25.57
N SER A 45 1.00 1.97 25.42
CA SER A 45 1.96 2.74 26.21
C SER A 45 1.58 2.76 27.69
N CYS A 46 2.57 2.63 28.57
CA CYS A 46 2.38 2.57 30.02
C CYS A 46 3.46 3.36 30.76
N LYS A 47 3.17 3.76 32.01
CA LYS A 47 4.13 4.37 32.92
C LYS A 47 4.55 3.42 34.02
N ASN A 48 3.65 2.56 34.46
CA ASN A 48 3.90 1.55 35.48
C ASN A 48 3.05 0.30 35.22
N ASN A 49 3.27 -0.76 36.01
CA ASN A 49 2.55 -2.03 35.85
C ASN A 49 1.04 -1.92 36.12
N SER A 50 0.57 -0.89 36.84
CA SER A 50 -0.87 -0.69 37.07
C SER A 50 -1.64 -0.12 35.87
N ASP A 51 -0.93 0.45 34.89
CA ASP A 51 -1.53 0.89 33.63
C ASP A 51 -1.84 -0.28 32.68
N CYS A 52 -1.31 -1.48 32.98
CA CYS A 52 -1.42 -2.67 32.17
C CYS A 52 -2.49 -3.63 32.73
N SER A 53 -3.32 -4.16 31.85
CA SER A 53 -4.43 -5.07 32.19
C SER A 53 -4.01 -6.55 32.12
N ASP A 54 -4.76 -7.43 32.78
CA ASP A 54 -4.63 -8.89 32.73
C ASP A 54 -3.22 -9.43 33.04
N GLY A 55 -2.56 -8.85 34.04
CA GLY A 55 -1.26 -9.31 34.54
C GLY A 55 -0.08 -8.96 33.63
N ARG A 56 -0.28 -8.08 32.64
CA ARG A 56 0.80 -7.52 31.81
C ARG A 56 1.73 -6.63 32.63
N LYS A 57 2.99 -6.56 32.22
CA LYS A 57 4.02 -5.69 32.80
C LYS A 57 4.38 -4.55 31.86
N CYS A 58 4.72 -3.41 32.43
CA CYS A 58 5.19 -2.25 31.69
C CYS A 58 6.70 -2.35 31.48
N LEU A 59 7.11 -2.71 30.26
CA LEU A 59 8.50 -3.02 29.92
C LEU A 59 9.01 -2.10 28.80
N LEU A 60 10.33 -1.91 28.76
CA LEU A 60 10.98 -1.13 27.71
C LEU A 60 11.07 -1.93 26.39
N THR A 61 10.61 -1.37 25.26
CA THR A 61 10.52 -2.04 23.96
C THR A 61 11.89 -2.31 23.30
N ASN A 62 12.93 -1.53 23.66
CA ASN A 62 14.23 -1.53 22.96
C ASN A 62 15.33 -2.37 23.62
N THR A 63 15.03 -3.20 24.61
CA THR A 63 16.04 -4.00 25.31
C THR A 63 15.76 -5.49 25.16
N VAL A 64 16.82 -6.24 24.84
CA VAL A 64 16.80 -7.72 24.84
C VAL A 64 16.47 -8.26 26.23
N THR A 65 16.80 -7.50 27.27
CA THR A 65 16.46 -7.77 28.67
C THR A 65 15.15 -7.10 29.06
N GLU A 66 14.29 -7.82 29.77
CA GLU A 66 13.08 -7.26 30.38
C GLU A 66 13.46 -6.25 31.47
N VAL A 67 13.44 -4.97 31.14
CA VAL A 67 13.64 -3.88 32.11
C VAL A 67 12.29 -3.25 32.40
N GLU A 68 11.87 -3.32 33.67
CA GLU A 68 10.66 -2.65 34.12
C GLU A 68 10.84 -1.13 34.00
N CYS A 69 9.79 -0.45 33.55
CA CYS A 69 9.74 1.01 33.46
C CYS A 69 9.59 1.63 34.86
N ALA A 70 10.59 1.48 35.72
CA ALA A 70 10.58 2.04 37.07
C ALA A 70 10.93 3.53 37.05
N ASP A 71 9.97 4.39 37.37
CA ASP A 71 10.03 5.81 37.78
C ASP A 71 10.95 6.78 36.99
N LYS A 72 11.55 6.36 35.89
CA LYS A 72 12.37 7.24 35.05
C LYS A 72 11.43 8.10 34.21
N ALA A 73 11.54 9.41 34.41
CA ALA A 73 10.70 10.43 33.79
C ALA A 73 10.73 10.44 32.24
N ASP A 74 11.68 9.72 31.61
CA ASP A 74 11.72 9.50 30.17
C ASP A 74 10.97 8.20 29.79
N THR A 75 9.65 8.33 29.69
CA THR A 75 8.66 7.29 29.28
C THR A 75 8.69 6.92 27.78
N ILE A 76 9.78 7.21 27.07
CA ILE A 76 9.85 6.93 25.63
C ILE A 76 10.14 5.44 25.43
N GLY A 77 9.15 4.70 24.93
CA GLY A 77 9.27 3.28 24.58
C GLY A 77 8.90 2.30 25.69
N CYS A 78 8.03 2.68 26.62
CA CYS A 78 7.43 1.78 27.61
C CYS A 78 6.08 1.27 27.14
N GLU A 79 5.93 -0.06 27.05
CA GLU A 79 4.74 -0.71 26.53
C GLU A 79 4.33 -1.89 27.42
N CYS A 80 3.03 -2.15 27.49
CA CYS A 80 2.49 -3.30 28.19
C CYS A 80 2.82 -4.59 27.43
N ARG A 81 3.46 -5.55 28.07
CA ARG A 81 3.77 -6.88 27.51
C ARG A 81 3.32 -7.99 28.44
N LYS A 82 2.90 -9.12 27.86
CA LYS A 82 2.73 -10.38 28.60
C LYS A 82 4.10 -11.06 28.75
N SER A 83 4.30 -11.76 29.85
CA SER A 83 5.50 -12.58 30.08
C SER A 83 5.61 -13.74 29.08
N GLU A 84 4.46 -14.28 28.66
CA GLU A 84 4.37 -15.27 27.59
C GLU A 84 3.49 -14.68 26.50
N MET A 85 4.08 -14.45 25.33
CA MET A 85 3.35 -13.93 24.19
C MET A 85 2.43 -15.05 23.67
N LYS A 86 1.12 -14.79 23.64
CA LYS A 86 0.14 -15.78 23.21
C LYS A 86 0.11 -15.79 21.69
N ASP A 87 0.47 -16.93 21.10
CA ASP A 87 0.32 -17.17 19.68
C ASP A 87 -1.16 -17.18 19.30
N CYS A 88 -1.46 -16.67 18.11
CA CYS A 88 -2.81 -16.66 17.56
C CYS A 88 -2.80 -17.09 16.10
N SER A 89 -3.90 -17.69 15.66
CA SER A 89 -4.16 -17.88 14.23
C SER A 89 -5.20 -16.89 13.73
N ARG A 90 -6.04 -16.38 14.65
CA ARG A 90 -7.11 -15.44 14.37
C ARG A 90 -7.29 -14.41 15.48
N SER A 91 -7.92 -13.29 15.16
CA SER A 91 -8.17 -12.13 16.03
C SER A 91 -9.29 -12.45 17.02
N SER A 92 -10.10 -13.46 16.71
CA SER A 92 -11.02 -14.09 17.67
C SER A 92 -10.30 -14.87 18.76
N ASP A 93 -9.02 -15.24 18.57
CA ASP A 93 -8.22 -15.95 19.58
C ASP A 93 -7.63 -14.97 20.62
N CYS A 94 -7.70 -13.68 20.33
CA CYS A 94 -7.20 -12.58 21.14
C CYS A 94 -8.28 -12.01 22.07
N GLU A 95 -7.85 -11.24 23.07
CA GLU A 95 -8.77 -10.57 24.00
C GLU A 95 -9.49 -9.40 23.33
N ASP A 96 -10.64 -9.01 23.88
CA ASP A 96 -11.42 -7.89 23.34
C ASP A 96 -10.58 -6.60 23.28
N GLY A 97 -10.36 -6.11 22.07
CA GLY A 97 -9.53 -4.93 21.80
C GLY A 97 -8.13 -5.26 21.25
N GLU A 98 -7.73 -6.52 21.28
CA GLU A 98 -6.54 -7.02 20.58
C GLU A 98 -6.93 -7.62 19.22
N ILE A 99 -5.96 -7.68 18.32
CA ILE A 99 -6.04 -8.33 17.01
C ILE A 99 -4.82 -9.24 16.83
N CYS A 100 -4.97 -10.28 16.04
CA CYS A 100 -3.86 -11.16 15.70
C CYS A 100 -3.01 -10.48 14.62
N VAL A 101 -1.73 -10.27 14.90
CA VAL A 101 -0.79 -9.59 13.99
C VAL A 101 0.43 -10.47 13.70
N ASP A 102 1.00 -10.26 12.52
CA ASP A 102 2.27 -10.84 12.08
C ASP A 102 3.30 -9.70 11.86
N SER A 103 4.54 -9.92 12.30
CA SER A 103 5.65 -8.99 12.13
C SER A 103 6.58 -9.52 11.04
N SER A 104 6.70 -8.78 9.95
CA SER A 104 7.50 -9.23 8.79
C SER A 104 9.00 -9.39 9.09
N ASN A 105 9.53 -8.75 10.14
CA ASN A 105 10.96 -8.73 10.43
C ASN A 105 11.41 -9.81 11.41
N THR A 106 10.48 -10.38 12.18
CA THR A 106 10.79 -11.46 13.11
C THR A 106 10.18 -12.75 12.58
N SER A 107 10.96 -13.83 12.49
CA SER A 107 10.46 -15.18 12.17
C SER A 107 9.56 -15.78 13.27
N SER A 108 8.89 -14.92 14.04
CA SER A 108 8.03 -15.26 15.16
C SER A 108 6.65 -15.65 14.64
N GLN A 109 5.96 -16.50 15.38
CA GLN A 109 4.57 -16.83 15.08
C GLN A 109 3.68 -15.60 15.31
N PRO A 110 2.52 -15.49 14.63
CA PRO A 110 1.59 -14.40 14.84
C PRO A 110 1.12 -14.35 16.30
N PHE A 111 0.92 -13.15 16.82
CA PHE A 111 0.61 -12.92 18.23
C PHE A 111 -0.47 -11.85 18.43
N CYS A 112 -1.08 -11.85 19.60
CA CYS A 112 -2.10 -10.88 19.94
C CYS A 112 -1.50 -9.51 20.32
N PHE A 113 -1.98 -8.46 19.67
CA PHE A 113 -1.52 -7.09 19.89
C PHE A 113 -2.69 -6.10 19.94
N SER A 114 -2.56 -5.02 20.71
CA SER A 114 -3.60 -3.98 20.83
C SER A 114 -3.94 -3.43 19.45
N LYS A 115 -5.23 -3.40 19.11
CA LYS A 115 -5.71 -2.84 17.84
C LYS A 115 -5.28 -1.39 17.66
N LYS A 116 -5.20 -0.63 18.75
CA LYS A 116 -4.80 0.78 18.75
C LYS A 116 -3.30 0.95 18.54
N ALA A 117 -2.49 0.06 19.13
CA ALA A 117 -1.04 0.07 18.96
C ALA A 117 -0.65 -0.40 17.56
N ALA A 118 -1.24 -1.51 17.08
CA ALA A 118 -1.02 -2.03 15.74
C ALA A 118 -1.32 -0.99 14.64
N ALA A 119 -2.35 -0.16 14.83
CA ALA A 119 -2.69 0.89 13.86
C ALA A 119 -1.63 2.02 13.73
N LYS A 120 -0.66 2.08 14.65
CA LYS A 120 0.44 3.06 14.62
C LYS A 120 1.76 2.46 14.14
N ASP A 121 1.81 1.13 14.01
CA ASP A 121 3.02 0.41 13.65
C ASP A 121 2.86 -0.14 12.22
N ASP A 122 3.60 0.45 11.28
CA ASP A 122 3.56 0.07 9.87
C ASP A 122 4.17 -1.33 9.60
N GLU A 123 4.87 -1.91 10.58
CA GLU A 123 5.50 -3.22 10.48
C GLU A 123 4.55 -4.39 10.83
N LEU A 124 3.47 -4.10 11.57
CA LEU A 124 2.53 -5.10 12.03
C LEU A 124 1.36 -5.26 11.07
N THR A 125 1.14 -6.49 10.61
CA THR A 125 0.07 -6.81 9.65
C THR A 125 -1.01 -7.68 10.29
N PRO A 126 -2.30 -7.30 10.27
CA PRO A 126 -3.38 -8.12 10.84
C PRO A 126 -3.59 -9.43 10.06
N VAL A 127 -3.72 -10.55 10.77
CA VAL A 127 -3.94 -11.88 10.17
C VAL A 127 -5.39 -12.06 9.68
N ASP A 128 -6.38 -11.46 10.36
CA ASP A 128 -7.82 -11.66 10.09
C ASP A 128 -8.53 -10.46 9.50
N GLY A 129 -7.78 -9.49 8.99
CA GLY A 129 -8.41 -8.45 8.22
C GLY A 129 -9.29 -9.12 7.14
N PRO A 130 -10.60 -8.79 7.01
CA PRO A 130 -11.30 -9.10 5.77
C PRO A 130 -10.38 -8.55 4.71
N THR A 131 -9.91 -9.42 3.82
CA THR A 131 -8.96 -9.09 2.76
C THR A 131 -9.53 -7.88 2.02
N ALA A 132 -9.23 -6.67 2.49
CA ALA A 132 -9.36 -5.46 1.73
C ALA A 132 -8.52 -5.78 0.52
N PRO A 133 -9.12 -5.94 -0.67
CA PRO A 133 -8.62 -6.78 -1.75
C PRO A 133 -7.11 -6.66 -1.84
N ASN A 134 -6.47 -7.68 -1.26
CA ASN A 134 -5.06 -7.96 -1.24
C ASN A 134 -4.18 -6.71 -1.48
N ALA A 135 -4.04 -5.85 -0.46
CA ALA A 135 -2.71 -5.31 -0.20
C ALA A 135 -1.88 -6.44 0.42
N SER A 136 -1.69 -7.51 -0.36
CA SER A 136 -0.52 -8.39 -0.24
C SER A 136 0.68 -7.46 -0.02
N PRO A 137 1.70 -7.82 0.78
CA PRO A 137 3.00 -7.25 0.54
C PRO A 137 3.26 -7.58 -0.92
N ALA A 138 3.08 -6.59 -1.79
CA ALA A 138 3.53 -6.69 -3.14
C ALA A 138 4.99 -7.05 -2.92
N ALA A 139 5.38 -8.27 -3.31
CA ALA A 139 6.65 -8.43 -4.00
C ALA A 139 6.82 -7.12 -4.73
N GLN A 140 7.72 -6.24 -4.28
CA GLN A 140 7.71 -4.83 -4.67
C GLN A 140 7.77 -4.81 -6.19
N THR A 141 6.60 -4.84 -6.81
CA THR A 141 6.37 -4.52 -8.19
C THR A 141 6.50 -3.05 -8.02
N SER A 142 7.75 -2.59 -8.06
CA SER A 142 8.09 -1.21 -8.18
C SER A 142 7.19 -0.73 -9.28
N ASP A 143 6.09 -0.09 -8.88
CA ASP A 143 5.04 0.34 -9.79
C ASP A 143 5.65 1.54 -10.45
N VAL A 144 6.53 1.28 -11.41
CA VAL A 144 7.37 2.30 -12.01
C VAL A 144 6.50 3.03 -13.02
N CYS A 145 6.10 4.23 -12.64
CA CYS A 145 5.05 4.99 -13.30
C CYS A 145 5.44 6.46 -13.47
N ILE A 146 4.70 7.12 -14.33
CA ILE A 146 4.76 8.56 -14.60
C ILE A 146 3.49 9.20 -14.04
N ALA A 147 3.54 10.48 -13.66
CA ALA A 147 2.33 11.20 -13.26
C ALA A 147 1.23 11.12 -14.34
N ALA A 148 0.01 10.78 -13.92
CA ALA A 148 -1.11 10.56 -14.84
C ALA A 148 -1.43 11.78 -15.71
N ARG A 149 -1.18 13.00 -15.21
CA ARG A 149 -1.34 14.25 -15.97
C ARG A 149 -0.48 14.30 -17.24
N SER A 150 0.73 13.75 -17.20
CA SER A 150 1.64 13.72 -18.35
C SER A 150 1.15 12.74 -19.43
N LEU A 151 0.21 11.86 -19.09
CA LEU A 151 -0.34 10.81 -19.95
C LEU A 151 -1.75 11.16 -20.45
N ALA A 152 -2.26 12.38 -20.18
CA ALA A 152 -3.61 12.79 -20.54
C ALA A 152 -3.92 12.74 -22.05
N HIS A 153 -2.88 12.74 -22.90
CA HIS A 153 -3.00 12.62 -24.35
C HIS A 153 -3.07 11.17 -24.85
N LEU A 154 -2.81 10.18 -23.99
CA LEU A 154 -2.88 8.76 -24.32
C LEU A 154 -4.27 8.20 -24.05
N SER A 155 -4.70 7.25 -24.89
CA SER A 155 -5.98 6.58 -24.67
C SER A 155 -5.85 5.49 -23.61
N GLN A 156 -6.96 5.12 -22.96
CA GLN A 156 -6.94 4.14 -21.85
C GLN A 156 -6.37 2.76 -22.23
N ARG A 157 -6.45 2.38 -23.52
CA ARG A 157 -5.86 1.13 -24.07
C ARG A 157 -4.33 1.19 -24.19
N ASP A 158 -3.77 2.40 -24.26
CA ASP A 158 -2.33 2.64 -24.36
C ASP A 158 -1.67 2.72 -22.98
N LEU A 159 -2.44 2.53 -21.90
CA LEU A 159 -1.96 2.54 -20.52
C LEU A 159 -1.85 1.11 -19.96
N VAL A 160 -0.92 0.90 -19.04
CA VAL A 160 -0.73 -0.38 -18.34
C VAL A 160 -1.90 -0.65 -17.39
N TYR A 161 -2.28 0.33 -16.56
CA TYR A 161 -3.35 0.17 -15.58
C TYR A 161 -4.69 0.72 -16.10
N ALA A 162 -5.76 -0.05 -15.94
CA ALA A 162 -7.13 0.34 -16.28
C ALA A 162 -7.65 1.56 -15.48
N ARG A 163 -7.07 1.80 -14.30
CA ARG A 163 -7.30 2.98 -13.46
C ARG A 163 -5.96 3.51 -12.97
N HIS A 164 -5.83 4.82 -12.80
CA HIS A 164 -4.62 5.40 -12.23
C HIS A 164 -4.41 4.91 -10.79
N ARG A 165 -3.14 4.70 -10.41
CA ARG A 165 -2.74 4.29 -9.06
C ARG A 165 -2.16 5.48 -8.31
N VAL A 166 -2.06 5.42 -6.99
CA VAL A 166 -1.36 6.45 -6.20
C VAL A 166 0.03 5.92 -5.86
N ALA A 167 1.06 6.72 -6.08
CA ALA A 167 2.44 6.35 -5.73
C ALA A 167 3.25 7.58 -5.32
N ARG A 168 4.38 7.32 -4.63
CA ARG A 168 5.41 8.33 -4.36
C ARG A 168 6.26 8.53 -5.60
N VAL A 169 6.40 9.78 -6.02
CA VAL A 169 7.17 10.19 -7.21
C VAL A 169 8.19 11.26 -6.85
N LEU A 170 9.19 11.43 -7.70
CA LEU A 170 10.09 12.58 -7.70
C LEU A 170 9.62 13.55 -8.77
N CYS A 171 9.56 14.83 -8.43
CA CYS A 171 9.12 15.90 -9.32
C CYS A 171 10.18 16.98 -9.41
N ASP A 172 10.50 17.43 -10.62
CA ASP A 172 11.29 18.65 -10.80
C ASP A 172 10.44 19.91 -10.57
N SER A 173 11.06 21.09 -10.75
CA SER A 173 10.43 22.40 -10.58
C SER A 173 9.32 22.70 -11.60
N SER A 174 9.41 22.13 -12.80
CA SER A 174 8.39 22.26 -13.87
C SER A 174 7.21 21.31 -13.67
N GLY A 175 7.31 20.35 -12.74
CA GLY A 175 6.27 19.37 -12.45
C GLY A 175 6.33 18.11 -13.33
N SER A 176 7.45 17.84 -13.99
CA SER A 176 7.68 16.53 -14.59
C SER A 176 7.97 15.53 -13.48
N CYS A 177 7.04 14.58 -13.28
CA CYS A 177 7.12 13.64 -12.17
C CYS A 177 7.07 12.18 -12.63
N ALA A 178 7.94 11.36 -12.06
CA ALA A 178 7.92 9.91 -12.21
C ALA A 178 8.42 9.23 -10.94
N THR A 179 8.16 7.94 -10.79
CA THR A 179 8.72 7.14 -9.70
C THR A 179 10.24 7.03 -9.82
N PRO A 180 10.98 6.87 -8.70
CA PRO A 180 12.44 6.88 -8.67
C PRO A 180 13.12 5.98 -9.73
N GLY A 181 12.65 4.74 -9.89
CA GLY A 181 13.19 3.78 -10.87
C GLY A 181 12.79 4.00 -12.33
N HIS A 182 12.00 5.02 -12.66
CA HIS A 182 11.55 5.23 -14.04
C HIS A 182 12.70 5.69 -14.93
N ILE A 183 12.85 5.11 -16.12
CA ILE A 183 13.88 5.56 -17.06
C ILE A 183 13.37 6.75 -17.84
N VAL A 184 14.12 7.84 -17.78
CA VAL A 184 13.88 9.09 -18.52
C VAL A 184 14.99 9.33 -19.52
N LEU A 185 14.73 10.09 -20.58
CA LEU A 185 15.76 10.68 -21.44
C LEU A 185 15.87 12.15 -21.10
N PHE A 186 17.02 12.59 -20.60
CA PHE A 186 17.31 14.01 -20.40
C PHE A 186 18.41 14.44 -21.38
N HIS A 187 18.08 15.35 -22.29
CA HIS A 187 18.94 15.78 -23.40
C HIS A 187 19.54 14.60 -24.21
N GLY A 188 18.72 13.57 -24.44
CA GLY A 188 19.12 12.38 -25.19
C GLY A 188 19.91 11.33 -24.38
N VAL A 189 20.18 11.59 -23.10
CA VAL A 189 20.88 10.64 -22.22
C VAL A 189 19.84 9.87 -21.39
N PRO A 190 19.71 8.54 -21.56
CA PRO A 190 18.84 7.73 -20.72
C PRO A 190 19.44 7.53 -19.33
N MET A 191 18.64 7.76 -18.29
CA MET A 191 19.00 7.60 -16.87
C MET A 191 17.75 7.32 -16.02
N MET A 192 17.90 6.85 -14.78
CA MET A 192 16.77 6.76 -13.86
C MET A 192 16.31 8.14 -13.41
N MET A 193 15.05 8.25 -13.00
CA MET A 193 14.48 9.48 -12.45
C MET A 193 15.25 9.93 -11.20
N THR A 194 15.73 9.00 -10.36
CA THR A 194 16.60 9.33 -9.22
C THR A 194 17.86 10.06 -9.66
N SER A 195 18.61 9.51 -10.61
CA SER A 195 19.87 10.07 -11.13
C SER A 195 19.65 11.45 -11.77
N TYR A 196 18.57 11.60 -12.53
CA TYR A 196 18.14 12.90 -13.05
C TYR A 196 17.88 13.90 -11.91
N CYS A 197 17.15 13.48 -10.89
CA CYS A 197 16.75 14.33 -9.78
C CYS A 197 17.88 14.73 -8.84
N GLU A 198 18.94 13.93 -8.74
CA GLU A 198 20.18 14.32 -8.07
C GLU A 198 20.85 15.50 -8.79
N ALA A 199 20.77 15.56 -10.12
CA ALA A 199 21.35 16.64 -10.91
C ALA A 199 20.55 17.95 -10.86
N VAL A 200 19.21 17.88 -10.80
CA VAL A 200 18.32 19.07 -10.90
C VAL A 200 17.57 19.43 -9.62
N SER A 201 17.79 18.71 -8.51
CA SER A 201 17.13 18.91 -7.21
C SER A 201 15.60 18.75 -7.25
N CYS A 202 15.12 17.51 -7.36
CA CYS A 202 13.68 17.22 -7.30
C CYS A 202 13.11 17.19 -5.86
N VAL A 203 11.78 17.26 -5.78
CA VAL A 203 10.99 17.09 -4.54
C VAL A 203 10.10 15.86 -4.63
N ALA A 204 10.02 15.09 -3.55
CA ALA A 204 9.13 13.93 -3.46
C ALA A 204 7.67 14.35 -3.25
N LYS A 205 6.73 13.72 -3.96
CA LYS A 205 5.27 13.96 -3.83
C LYS A 205 4.49 12.65 -3.94
N ILE A 206 3.26 12.64 -3.45
CA ILE A 206 2.30 11.55 -3.64
C ILE A 206 1.25 12.01 -4.64
N MET A 207 1.03 11.27 -5.73
CA MET A 207 0.03 11.61 -6.75
C MET A 207 -0.45 10.40 -7.56
N HIS A 208 -1.45 10.63 -8.41
CA HIS A 208 -1.91 9.63 -9.36
C HIS A 208 -0.89 9.39 -10.48
N VAL A 209 -0.62 8.13 -10.75
CA VAL A 209 0.38 7.66 -11.71
C VAL A 209 -0.20 6.55 -12.61
N ASN A 210 0.39 6.43 -13.81
CA ASN A 210 0.19 5.30 -14.72
C ASN A 210 1.46 5.12 -15.55
N SER A 211 1.50 4.13 -16.44
CA SER A 211 2.62 3.93 -17.36
C SER A 211 2.07 3.67 -18.76
N PRO A 212 2.71 4.18 -19.83
CA PRO A 212 2.38 3.78 -21.18
C PRO A 212 2.66 2.29 -21.35
N ARG A 213 1.79 1.59 -22.07
CA ARG A 213 2.01 0.20 -22.46
C ARG A 213 3.24 0.14 -23.37
N TYR A 214 4.11 -0.83 -23.12
CA TYR A 214 5.34 -0.97 -23.90
C TYR A 214 5.03 -1.09 -25.39
N THR A 215 5.64 -0.18 -26.14
CA THR A 215 5.70 -0.13 -27.59
C THR A 215 7.09 0.39 -27.93
N ARG A 216 7.71 -0.19 -28.96
CA ARG A 216 9.12 0.06 -29.29
C ARG A 216 9.37 1.56 -29.47
N ALA A 217 10.42 2.07 -28.85
CA ALA A 217 10.83 3.47 -28.91
C ALA A 217 9.75 4.51 -28.49
N VAL A 218 8.74 4.12 -27.70
CA VAL A 218 7.78 5.11 -27.20
C VAL A 218 8.44 6.11 -26.25
N ARG A 219 8.14 7.38 -26.51
CA ARG A 219 8.54 8.54 -25.72
C ARG A 219 7.29 9.34 -25.39
N VAL A 220 7.13 9.66 -24.11
CA VAL A 220 6.07 10.55 -23.64
C VAL A 220 6.71 11.90 -23.37
N PRO A 221 6.23 13.00 -23.97
CA PRO A 221 6.76 14.32 -23.68
C PRO A 221 6.53 14.68 -22.21
N SER A 222 7.51 15.36 -21.60
CA SER A 222 7.36 15.94 -20.26
C SER A 222 7.08 17.45 -20.33
N LEU A 223 6.90 18.09 -19.17
CA LEU A 223 6.75 19.55 -19.08
C LEU A 223 8.11 20.26 -19.08
N THR A 224 9.20 19.51 -18.91
CA THR A 224 10.55 20.04 -18.79
C THR A 224 11.27 19.92 -20.12
N ASP A 225 11.88 21.02 -20.56
CA ASP A 225 12.61 21.02 -21.82
C ASP A 225 13.74 19.98 -21.81
N GLY A 226 13.87 19.25 -22.92
CA GLY A 226 14.83 18.17 -23.06
C GLY A 226 14.56 16.89 -22.25
N LEU A 227 13.51 16.84 -21.41
CA LEU A 227 13.15 15.64 -20.65
C LEU A 227 11.98 14.89 -21.31
N GLN A 228 12.14 13.58 -21.47
CA GLN A 228 11.11 12.68 -21.99
C GLN A 228 11.01 11.44 -21.11
N PHE A 229 9.79 10.92 -20.93
CA PHE A 229 9.59 9.65 -20.23
C PHE A 229 9.61 8.48 -21.21
N THR A 230 10.05 7.31 -20.75
CA THR A 230 10.07 6.09 -21.54
C THR A 230 9.01 5.11 -21.05
N ALA A 231 8.85 3.97 -21.72
CA ALA A 231 8.05 2.86 -21.16
C ALA A 231 8.87 1.97 -20.20
N PHE A 232 10.16 2.26 -19.99
CA PHE A 232 11.08 1.42 -19.24
C PHE A 232 11.29 1.87 -17.81
N ALA A 233 11.71 0.91 -17.00
CA ALA A 233 11.72 0.98 -15.56
C ALA A 233 12.80 0.07 -14.98
N ALA A 234 13.62 0.60 -14.08
CA ALA A 234 14.51 -0.17 -13.23
C ALA A 234 13.72 -0.74 -12.05
N ARG A 235 13.67 -2.07 -11.93
CA ARG A 235 12.94 -2.75 -10.87
C ARG A 235 13.60 -2.59 -9.52
N TYR A 236 14.93 -2.72 -9.47
CA TYR A 236 15.74 -2.72 -8.27
C TYR A 236 16.42 -1.38 -8.00
N GLN A 237 16.32 -0.43 -8.96
CA GLN A 237 16.87 0.92 -8.84
C GLN A 237 18.39 0.92 -8.59
N THR A 238 19.09 -0.06 -9.17
CA THR A 238 20.55 -0.16 -9.06
C THR A 238 21.23 0.56 -10.22
N THR A 239 22.44 1.06 -9.99
CA THR A 239 23.25 1.69 -11.03
C THR A 239 23.57 0.73 -12.19
N THR A 240 23.76 -0.56 -11.90
CA THR A 240 23.94 -1.60 -12.92
C THR A 240 22.72 -1.74 -13.82
N GLU A 241 21.51 -1.75 -13.24
CA GLU A 241 20.27 -1.84 -14.00
C GLU A 241 20.04 -0.60 -14.87
N GLU A 242 20.33 0.59 -14.33
CA GLU A 242 20.32 1.83 -15.12
C GLU A 242 21.24 1.74 -16.32
N HIS A 243 22.50 1.35 -16.15
CA HIS A 243 23.45 1.24 -17.26
C HIS A 243 23.01 0.24 -18.32
N LEU A 244 22.43 -0.89 -17.91
CA LEU A 244 21.90 -1.91 -18.81
C LEU A 244 20.72 -1.37 -19.62
N LEU A 245 19.73 -0.75 -18.96
CA LEU A 245 18.56 -0.17 -19.60
C LEU A 245 18.92 1.02 -20.50
N ALA A 246 19.84 1.87 -20.05
CA ALA A 246 20.38 2.98 -20.83
C ALA A 246 21.04 2.49 -22.13
N THR A 247 21.82 1.41 -22.05
CA THR A 247 22.46 0.80 -23.22
C THR A 247 21.41 0.21 -24.17
N ALA A 248 20.45 -0.56 -23.64
CA ALA A 248 19.34 -1.11 -24.40
C ALA A 248 18.58 -0.02 -25.19
N ILE A 249 18.22 1.08 -24.52
CA ILE A 249 17.53 2.22 -25.13
C ILE A 249 18.35 2.87 -26.24
N ARG A 250 19.67 3.03 -26.05
CA ARG A 250 20.56 3.58 -27.09
C ARG A 250 20.64 2.68 -28.32
N LEU A 251 20.44 1.37 -28.15
CA LEU A 251 20.39 0.39 -29.25
C LEU A 251 19.01 0.31 -29.94
N GLY A 252 18.05 1.16 -29.55
CA GLY A 252 16.75 1.27 -30.24
C GLY A 252 15.66 0.33 -29.72
N LEU A 253 15.75 -0.04 -28.43
CA LEU A 253 14.61 -0.53 -27.66
C LEU A 253 13.62 0.61 -27.33
#